data_AF-A0A699ST72-F1
#
_entry.id   AF-A0A699ST72-F1
#
_cell.length_a   1.000
_cell.length_b   1.000
_cell.length_c   1.000
_cell.angle_alpha   90.00
_cell.angle_beta   90.00
_cell.angle_gamma   90.00
#
_symmetry.space_group_name_H-M   'P 1'
#
loop_
_entity.id
_entity.type
_entity.pdbx_description
1 polymer ?
#
loop_
_entity_poly.entity_id
_entity_poly.type
_entity_poly.pdbx_seq_one_letter_code
_entity_poly.pdbx_strand_id
1 'polypeptide(L)' 'METQKPLLKDKDGKEVDAHMYRSMIGSLMYLTSSRPDIMFEVCACARYQVNPKVSHLHVVKRFL' A
#
# COMPACT_ATOMS: atom_id res chain seq x y z
N MET A 1 -0.72 -14.40 -14.76
CA MET A 1 0.41 -13.61 -14.25
C MET A 1 -0.07 -12.18 -14.21
N GLU A 2 -0.69 -11.79 -13.10
CA GLU A 2 -1.40 -10.50 -13.02
C GLU A 2 -0.40 -9.36 -13.16
N THR A 3 -0.55 -8.61 -14.24
CA THR A 3 0.25 -7.43 -14.53
C THR A 3 0.06 -6.44 -13.38
N GLN A 4 1.11 -6.27 -12.57
CA GLN A 4 1.20 -5.22 -11.58
C GLN A 4 1.01 -3.89 -12.30
N LYS A 5 -0.22 -3.36 -12.30
CA LYS A 5 -0.50 -2.01 -12.75
C LYS A 5 0.47 -1.09 -11.99
N PRO A 6 1.18 -0.19 -12.68
CA PRO A 6 2.09 0.73 -12.01
C PRO A 6 1.29 1.43 -10.93
N LEU A 7 1.66 1.18 -9.66
CA LEU A 7 0.96 1.68 -8.48
C LEU A 7 0.73 3.17 -8.68
N LEU A 8 -0.54 3.48 -8.95
CA LEU A 8 -0.97 4.66 -9.66
C LEU A 8 -0.30 5.89 -9.04
N LYS A 9 0.52 6.61 -9.81
CA LYS A 9 0.98 7.95 -9.42
C LYS A 9 -0.22 8.88 -9.49
N ASP A 10 -1.09 8.77 -8.51
CA ASP A 10 -2.33 9.51 -8.39
C ASP A 10 -2.02 10.87 -7.76
N LYS A 11 -1.43 11.76 -8.57
CA LYS A 11 -0.99 13.09 -8.12
C LYS A 11 -2.18 13.93 -7.60
N ASP A 12 -3.33 13.79 -8.24
CA ASP A 12 -4.56 14.55 -7.94
C ASP A 12 -5.53 13.78 -7.03
N GLY A 13 -5.11 12.61 -6.52
CA GLY A 13 -5.94 11.76 -5.67
C GLY A 13 -6.29 12.42 -4.34
N LYS A 14 -7.45 12.03 -3.80
CA LYS A 14 -7.87 12.44 -2.44
C LYS A 14 -6.87 11.91 -1.42
N GLU A 15 -6.45 12.79 -0.51
CA GLU A 15 -5.53 12.45 0.57
C GLU A 15 -6.17 11.51 1.59
N VAL A 16 -5.32 10.67 2.16
CA VAL A 16 -5.66 9.74 3.25
C VAL A 16 -4.86 10.15 4.47
N ASP A 17 -5.40 9.89 5.66
CA ASP A 17 -4.67 10.09 6.90
C ASP A 17 -3.37 9.28 6.91
N ALA A 18 -2.24 10.00 7.02
CA ALA A 18 -0.91 9.41 6.95
C ALA A 18 -0.63 8.45 8.12
N HIS A 19 -1.17 8.75 9.31
CA HIS A 19 -0.98 7.93 10.50
C HIS A 19 -1.69 6.58 10.37
N MET A 20 -2.94 6.59 9.92
CA MET A 20 -3.73 5.40 9.60
C MET A 20 -3.05 4.56 8.53
N TYR A 21 -2.63 5.16 7.42
CA TYR A 21 -1.97 4.44 6.34
C TYR A 21 -0.64 3.82 6.80
N ARG A 22 0.18 4.56 7.57
CA ARG A 22 1.42 4.05 8.14
C ARG A 22 1.20 2.87 9.07
N SER A 23 0.15 2.92 9.89
CA SER A 23 -0.25 1.80 10.76
C SER A 23 -0.60 0.55 9.96
N MET A 24 -1.37 0.70 8.87
CA MET A 24 -1.72 -0.41 7.96
C MET A 24 -0.49 -1.02 7.28
N ILE A 25 0.45 -0.19 6.82
CA ILE A 25 1.71 -0.71 6.24
C ILE A 25 2.51 -1.48 7.30
N GLY A 26 2.53 -1.01 8.55
CA GLY A 26 3.15 -1.76 9.66
C GLY A 26 2.55 -3.15 9.85
N SER A 27 1.22 -3.25 9.85
CA SER A 27 0.52 -4.55 9.93
C SER A 27 0.82 -5.44 8.73
N LEU A 28 0.85 -4.89 7.52
CA LEU A 28 1.17 -5.66 6.32
C LEU A 28 2.63 -6.12 6.31
N MET A 29 3.58 -5.32 6.78
CA MET A 29 4.99 -5.75 6.91
C MET A 29 5.11 -6.98 7.82
N TYR A 30 4.32 -7.07 8.89
CA TYR A 30 4.26 -8.28 9.70
C TYR A 30 3.73 -9.48 8.89
N LEU A 31 2.65 -9.29 8.12
CA LEU A 31 2.08 -10.34 7.26
C LEU A 31 3.05 -10.81 6.16
N THR A 32 3.93 -9.95 5.64
CA THR A 32 4.90 -10.38 4.60
C THR A 32 5.86 -11.48 5.07
N SER A 33 6.05 -11.63 6.39
CA SER A 33 6.89 -12.70 6.95
C SER A 33 6.27 -14.09 6.75
N SER A 34 4.94 -14.22 6.76
CA SER A 34 4.21 -15.46 6.54
C SER A 34 3.68 -15.60 5.11
N ARG A 35 3.52 -14.47 4.42
CA ARG A 35 2.96 -14.35 3.06
C ARG A 35 3.91 -13.58 2.14
N PRO A 36 4.98 -14.23 1.66
CA PRO A 36 5.95 -13.57 0.78
C PRO A 36 5.36 -13.20 -0.59
N ASP A 37 4.19 -13.76 -0.95
CA ASP A 37 3.44 -13.47 -2.18
C ASP A 37 3.02 -12.01 -2.31
N ILE A 38 2.87 -11.28 -1.20
CA ILE A 38 2.46 -9.86 -1.18
C ILE A 38 3.61 -8.90 -0.88
N MET A 39 4.83 -9.41 -0.67
CA MET A 39 5.95 -8.61 -0.19
C MET A 39 6.28 -7.45 -1.14
N PHE A 40 6.29 -7.70 -2.44
CA PHE A 40 6.64 -6.69 -3.43
C PHE A 40 5.63 -5.53 -3.45
N GLU A 41 4.34 -5.86 -3.41
CA GLU A 41 3.23 -4.90 -3.38
C GLU A 41 3.25 -4.05 -2.11
N VAL A 42 3.49 -4.68 -0.95
CA VAL A 42 3.61 -3.97 0.34
C VAL A 42 4.81 -3.02 0.33
N CYS A 43 5.98 -3.47 -0.13
CA CYS A 43 7.17 -2.63 -0.25
C CYS A 43 6.94 -1.43 -1.19
N ALA A 44 6.19 -1.63 -2.26
CA ALA A 44 5.91 -0.55 -3.19
C ALA A 44 4.84 0.42 -2.64
N CYS A 45 3.85 -0.05 -1.87
CA CYS A 45 2.90 0.79 -1.14
C CYS A 45 3.54 1.61 -0.01
N ALA A 46 4.62 1.11 0.60
CA ALA A 46 5.36 1.81 1.65
C ALA A 46 5.98 3.13 1.18
N ARG A 47 6.24 3.29 -0.13
CA ARG A 47 6.77 4.53 -0.72
C ARG A 47 5.83 5.72 -0.58
N TYR A 48 4.53 5.46 -0.36
CA TYR A 48 3.49 6.48 -0.26
C TYR A 48 3.10 6.81 1.18
N GLN A 49 3.87 6.40 2.20
CA GLN A 49 3.56 6.66 3.61
C GLN A 49 3.48 8.15 3.97
N VAL A 50 4.24 9.02 3.27
CA VAL A 50 4.28 10.46 3.56
C VAL A 50 3.09 11.21 2.95
N ASN A 51 2.59 10.75 1.81
CA ASN A 51 1.44 11.35 1.12
C ASN A 51 0.56 10.25 0.51
N PRO A 52 -0.19 9.51 1.34
CA PRO A 52 -1.03 8.44 0.85
C PRO A 52 -2.31 8.99 0.22
N LYS A 53 -2.77 8.29 -0.81
CA LYS A 53 -3.97 8.64 -1.56
C LYS A 53 -5.00 7.53 -1.44
N VAL A 54 -6.26 7.83 -1.70
CA VAL A 54 -7.35 6.84 -1.62
C VAL A 54 -7.09 5.62 -2.54
N SER A 55 -6.49 5.84 -3.71
CA SER A 55 -6.06 4.79 -4.62
C SER A 55 -5.02 3.85 -3.97
N HIS A 56 -4.03 4.38 -3.26
CA HIS A 56 -3.07 3.58 -2.49
C HIS A 56 -3.74 2.82 -1.35
N LEU A 57 -4.66 3.46 -0.62
CA LEU A 57 -5.41 2.84 0.47
C LEU A 57 -6.25 1.65 -0.02
N HIS A 58 -6.88 1.76 -1.20
CA HIS A 58 -7.63 0.66 -1.79
C HIS A 58 -6.75 -0.55 -2.10
N VAL A 59 -5.50 -0.34 -2.52
CA VAL A 59 -4.56 -1.43 -2.75
C VAL A 59 -4.19 -2.10 -1.42
N VAL A 60 -3.81 -1.30 -0.41
CA VAL A 60 -3.49 -1.79 0.94
C VAL A 60 -4.64 -2.60 1.55
N LYS A 61 -5.88 -2.15 1.41
CA LYS A 61 -7.08 -2.84 1.91
C LYS A 61 -7.39 -4.18 1.22
N ARG A 62 -6.79 -4.49 0.07
CA ARG A 62 -6.98 -5.81 -0.58
C ARG A 62 -6.11 -6.90 0.04
N PHE A 63 -5.06 -6.51 0.76
CA PHE A 63 -4.10 -7.44 1.37
C PHE A 63 -4.34 -7.65 2.86
N LEU A 64 -5.06 -6.74 3.51
CA LEU A 64 -5.63 -6.89 4.85
C LEU A 64 -6.87 -7.77 4.80
#